data_AF-A0A3E1EGZ6-F1
#
_entry.id   AF-A0A3E1EGZ6-F1
#
_cell.length_a   1.000
_cell.length_b   1.000
_cell.length_c   1.000
_cell.angle_alpha   90.00
_cell.angle_beta   90.00
_cell.angle_gamma   90.00
#
_symmetry.space_group_name_H-M   'P 1'
#
loop_
_entity.id
_entity.type
_entity.pdbx_description
1 polymer ?
#
loop_
_entity_poly.entity_id
_entity_poly.type
_entity_poly.pdbx_seq_one_letter_code
_entity_poly.pdbx_strand_id
1 'polypeptide(L)'
;MAANPQVEEIIRTFGGRGQLKDDSAPTPAAEALKRFELRKGYRIELVASEPEITQPLFCTFDSRGRLWVVQYRQYQFPAGLKVVRYDQHLRAVFDKVPAPPPHGTPGADKITVLEDSDGDGTYDRQKDVITGLNIATAVQPGPGGIWVLNPPYLLFYPDANGDDVPDAAPEVHLSGFGLEDTHSVASNLTWGPDGWLYGANGSTTTGDVSSAVSSHVKWQGQCIWRYHPGTKVFEIYAEGGGNTFS
;
A
#
# COMPACT_ATOMS: atom_id res chain seq x y z
N MET A 1 -4.86 -18.76 -27.27
CA MET A 1 -4.24 -19.41 -28.46
C MET A 1 -3.43 -18.36 -29.18
N ALA A 2 -2.18 -18.65 -29.56
CA ALA A 2 -1.30 -17.68 -30.22
C ALA A 2 -1.89 -17.22 -31.56
N ALA A 3 -1.77 -15.93 -31.88
CA ALA A 3 -2.39 -15.33 -33.07
C ALA A 3 -1.71 -15.76 -34.39
N ASN A 4 -0.49 -16.31 -34.35
CA ASN A 4 0.20 -16.86 -35.51
C ASN A 4 1.34 -17.83 -35.09
N PRO A 5 1.95 -18.57 -36.05
CA PRO A 5 3.02 -19.54 -35.77
C PRO A 5 4.29 -18.94 -35.17
N GLN A 6 4.64 -17.69 -35.49
CA GLN A 6 5.81 -17.01 -34.92
C GLN A 6 5.58 -16.66 -33.43
N VAL A 7 4.38 -16.23 -33.08
CA VAL A 7 3.98 -15.97 -31.68
C VAL A 7 3.92 -17.29 -30.92
N GLU A 8 3.50 -18.39 -31.55
CA GLU A 8 3.51 -19.71 -30.93
C GLU A 8 4.95 -20.20 -30.67
N GLU A 9 5.85 -20.01 -31.62
CA GLU A 9 7.28 -20.33 -31.47
C GLU A 9 7.92 -19.47 -30.38
N ILE A 10 7.63 -18.17 -30.33
CA ILE A 10 8.09 -17.30 -29.24
C ILE A 10 7.52 -17.78 -27.90
N ILE A 11 6.22 -18.06 -27.78
CA ILE A 11 5.64 -18.56 -26.52
C ILE A 11 6.27 -19.90 -26.09
N ARG A 12 6.60 -20.78 -27.04
CA ARG A 12 7.25 -22.08 -26.76
C ARG A 12 8.73 -21.96 -26.40
N THR A 13 9.44 -20.99 -26.98
CA THR A 13 10.90 -20.83 -26.81
C THR A 13 11.28 -19.75 -25.80
N PHE A 14 10.36 -18.84 -25.46
CA PHE A 14 10.56 -17.82 -24.45
C PHE A 14 10.54 -18.48 -23.08
N GLY A 15 11.71 -18.89 -22.61
CA GLY A 15 11.92 -19.24 -21.21
C GLY A 15 11.44 -18.07 -20.36
N GLY A 16 10.32 -18.25 -19.65
CA GLY A 16 9.75 -17.20 -18.82
C GLY A 16 10.83 -16.63 -17.91
N ARG A 17 11.09 -15.33 -18.02
CA ARG A 17 11.95 -14.59 -17.09
C ARG A 17 11.25 -14.36 -15.74
N GLY A 18 10.52 -15.37 -15.23
CA GLY A 18 10.01 -15.34 -13.86
C GLY A 18 11.19 -15.09 -12.93
N GLN A 19 11.01 -14.15 -11.98
CA GLN A 19 12.04 -13.58 -11.10
C GLN A 19 13.47 -13.97 -11.50
N LEU A 20 14.03 -13.28 -12.48
CA LEU A 20 15.47 -13.32 -12.68
C LEU A 20 16.10 -12.75 -11.42
N LYS A 21 16.43 -13.60 -10.45
CA LYS A 21 17.65 -13.41 -9.70
C LYS A 21 18.73 -13.51 -10.76
N ASP A 22 19.21 -12.38 -11.27
CA ASP A 22 20.60 -12.42 -11.68
C ASP A 22 21.40 -12.80 -10.42
N ASP A 23 22.50 -13.54 -10.55
CA ASP A 23 23.31 -13.94 -9.39
C ASP A 23 24.01 -12.73 -8.73
N SER A 24 23.52 -11.51 -8.98
CA SER A 24 23.99 -10.29 -8.36
C SER A 24 23.55 -10.27 -6.90
N ALA A 25 24.51 -9.97 -6.02
CA ALA A 25 24.20 -9.62 -4.66
C ALA A 25 23.72 -8.15 -4.64
N PRO A 26 22.70 -7.82 -3.84
CA PRO A 26 22.35 -6.42 -3.61
C PRO A 26 23.58 -5.68 -3.07
N THR A 27 23.82 -4.47 -3.57
CA THR A 27 24.91 -3.63 -3.07
C THR A 27 24.60 -3.28 -1.60
N PRO A 28 25.51 -3.53 -0.64
CA PRO A 28 25.29 -3.14 0.75
C PRO A 28 24.92 -1.66 0.85
N ALA A 29 23.95 -1.32 1.70
CA ALA A 29 23.39 0.04 1.76
C ALA A 29 24.46 1.12 1.99
N ALA A 30 25.44 0.86 2.87
CA ALA A 30 26.57 1.76 3.12
C ALA A 30 27.48 1.97 1.87
N GLU A 31 27.59 0.99 0.98
CA GLU A 31 28.33 1.13 -0.28
C GLU A 31 27.49 1.82 -1.36
N ALA A 32 26.17 1.58 -1.37
CA ALA A 32 25.25 2.29 -2.27
C ALA A 32 25.24 3.79 -1.98
N LEU A 33 25.29 4.19 -0.70
CA LEU A 33 25.31 5.59 -0.26
C LEU A 33 26.46 6.40 -0.91
N LYS A 34 27.62 5.78 -1.10
CA LYS A 34 28.82 6.41 -1.70
C LYS A 34 28.67 6.70 -3.20
N ARG A 35 27.66 6.11 -3.86
CA ARG A 35 27.42 6.24 -5.31
C ARG A 35 26.46 7.37 -5.66
N PHE A 36 25.85 8.03 -4.67
CA PHE A 36 24.95 9.16 -4.91
C PHE A 36 25.75 10.43 -5.23
N GLU A 37 25.36 11.11 -6.30
CA GLU A 37 25.83 12.46 -6.61
C GLU A 37 24.84 13.48 -6.03
N LEU A 38 25.30 14.29 -5.08
CA LEU A 38 24.46 15.28 -4.41
C LEU A 38 24.72 16.69 -4.94
N ARG A 39 23.66 17.49 -4.98
CA ARG A 39 23.79 18.93 -5.20
C ARG A 39 24.45 19.58 -3.99
N LYS A 40 25.21 20.66 -4.21
CA LYS A 40 25.84 21.44 -3.14
C LYS A 40 24.79 21.87 -2.09
N GLY A 41 25.10 21.66 -0.81
CA GLY A 41 24.23 22.00 0.32
C GLY A 41 23.30 20.88 0.78
N TYR A 42 23.30 19.72 0.10
CA TYR A 42 22.54 18.54 0.50
C TYR A 42 23.45 17.49 1.13
N ARG A 43 22.89 16.73 2.08
CA ARG A 43 23.48 15.50 2.64
C ARG A 43 22.48 14.36 2.49
N ILE A 44 22.98 13.14 2.44
CA ILE A 44 22.18 11.91 2.44
C ILE A 44 22.64 11.06 3.63
N GLU A 45 21.68 10.50 4.35
CA GLU A 45 21.91 9.66 5.54
C GLU A 45 21.14 8.35 5.34
N LEU A 46 21.76 7.23 5.70
CA LEU A 46 21.10 5.93 5.65
C LEU A 46 20.23 5.78 6.89
N VAL A 47 18.92 5.63 6.68
CA VAL A 47 17.92 5.59 7.76
C VAL A 47 17.40 4.17 8.02
N ALA A 48 17.21 3.38 6.96
CA ALA A 48 16.81 1.98 7.04
C ALA A 48 17.26 1.25 5.77
N SER A 49 17.50 -0.06 5.86
CA SER A 49 17.85 -0.93 4.73
C SER A 49 17.34 -2.34 4.94
N GLU A 50 17.61 -3.23 3.98
CA GLU A 50 17.45 -4.67 4.17
C GLU A 50 18.44 -5.23 5.21
N PRO A 51 18.06 -6.28 5.96
CA PRO A 51 16.79 -7.01 5.91
C PRO A 51 15.61 -6.37 6.65
N GLU A 52 15.83 -5.27 7.37
CA GLU A 52 14.84 -4.64 8.26
C GLU A 52 13.62 -4.11 7.48
N ILE A 53 13.89 -3.38 6.40
CA ILE A 53 12.89 -2.82 5.50
C ILE A 53 13.13 -3.35 4.09
N THR A 54 12.09 -3.96 3.50
CA THR A 54 12.08 -4.48 2.12
C THR A 54 10.86 -3.96 1.39
N GLN A 55 11.03 -3.59 0.12
CA GLN A 55 9.94 -3.07 -0.74
C GLN A 55 9.10 -1.97 -0.06
N PRO A 56 9.72 -0.89 0.47
CA PRO A 56 8.98 0.21 1.06
C PRO A 56 8.10 0.87 0.00
N LEU A 57 6.83 1.07 0.31
CA LEU A 57 5.85 1.66 -0.61
C LEU A 57 5.33 3.01 -0.12
N PHE A 58 5.06 3.12 1.18
CA PHE A 58 4.56 4.34 1.80
C PHE A 58 5.22 4.52 3.15
N CYS A 59 5.51 5.78 3.51
CA CYS A 59 5.98 6.10 4.83
C CYS A 59 5.33 7.38 5.38
N THR A 60 5.22 7.45 6.70
CA THR A 60 4.68 8.60 7.42
C THR A 60 5.33 8.71 8.80
N PHE A 61 5.29 9.91 9.37
CA PHE A 61 5.75 10.15 10.73
C PHE A 61 4.56 10.32 11.66
N ASP A 62 4.63 9.73 12.84
CA ASP A 62 3.67 10.00 13.90
C ASP A 62 4.08 11.21 14.76
N SER A 63 3.21 11.59 15.70
CA SER A 63 3.47 12.70 16.63
C SER A 63 4.61 12.45 17.62
N ARG A 64 5.14 11.22 17.69
CA ARG A 64 6.32 10.86 18.49
C ARG A 64 7.61 10.93 17.67
N GLY A 65 7.54 11.29 16.39
CA GLY A 65 8.71 11.37 15.51
C GLY A 65 9.16 10.02 14.96
N ARG A 66 8.34 8.96 15.10
CA ARG A 66 8.69 7.62 14.62
C ARG A 66 8.27 7.44 13.19
N LEU A 67 9.05 6.68 12.43
CA LEU A 67 8.80 6.41 11.01
C LEU A 67 8.01 5.12 10.83
N TRP A 68 6.83 5.23 10.26
CA TRP A 68 5.98 4.11 9.87
C TRP A 68 6.20 3.79 8.41
N VAL A 69 6.43 2.52 8.08
CA VAL A 69 6.74 2.06 6.72
C VAL A 69 5.82 0.90 6.35
N VAL A 70 5.12 1.06 5.23
CA VAL A 70 4.41 -0.05 4.57
C VAL A 70 5.40 -0.81 3.69
N GLN A 71 5.58 -2.09 3.96
CA GLN A 71 6.36 -3.02 3.15
C GLN A 71 5.44 -3.81 2.21
N TYR A 72 5.52 -3.53 0.91
CA TYR A 72 4.63 -4.06 -0.13
C TYR A 72 5.21 -5.31 -0.79
N ARG A 73 5.18 -6.41 -0.03
CA ARG A 73 5.80 -7.70 -0.34
C ARG A 73 4.86 -8.67 -1.05
N GLN A 74 3.56 -8.45 -0.96
CA GLN A 74 2.52 -9.20 -1.64
C GLN A 74 2.19 -8.54 -2.98
N TYR A 75 3.04 -8.77 -3.98
CA TYR A 75 2.92 -8.17 -5.30
C TYR A 75 3.12 -9.21 -6.42
N GLN A 76 2.39 -9.19 -7.53
CA GLN A 76 1.44 -8.17 -7.99
C GLN A 76 -0.04 -8.46 -7.70
N PHE A 77 -0.36 -9.61 -7.08
CA PHE A 77 -1.74 -10.01 -6.85
C PHE A 77 -2.00 -10.28 -5.37
N PRO A 78 -3.22 -9.99 -4.85
CA PRO A 78 -3.60 -10.38 -3.50
C PRO A 78 -3.47 -11.90 -3.30
N ALA A 79 -3.00 -12.33 -2.13
CA ALA A 79 -2.99 -13.73 -1.75
C ALA A 79 -4.41 -14.30 -1.69
N GLY A 80 -4.57 -15.55 -2.13
CA GLY A 80 -5.86 -16.25 -2.10
C GLY A 80 -6.85 -15.85 -3.20
N LEU A 81 -6.46 -14.96 -4.11
CA LEU A 81 -7.24 -14.55 -5.28
C LEU A 81 -6.66 -15.18 -6.56
N LYS A 82 -7.55 -15.48 -7.52
CA LYS A 82 -7.17 -16.00 -8.84
C LYS A 82 -7.66 -15.06 -9.93
N VAL A 83 -6.75 -14.66 -10.82
CA VAL A 83 -7.13 -13.93 -12.03
C VAL A 83 -7.89 -14.90 -12.94
N VAL A 84 -9.18 -14.63 -13.18
CA VAL A 84 -10.04 -15.45 -14.06
C VAL A 84 -9.97 -14.99 -15.51
N ARG A 85 -9.76 -13.69 -15.73
CA ARG A 85 -9.57 -13.08 -17.05
C ARG A 85 -8.99 -11.68 -16.91
N TYR A 86 -8.57 -11.10 -18.03
CA TYR A 86 -8.36 -9.67 -18.16
C TYR A 86 -9.53 -9.06 -18.94
N ASP A 87 -9.88 -7.81 -18.64
CA ASP A 87 -10.84 -7.05 -19.44
C ASP A 87 -10.19 -6.43 -20.69
N GLN A 88 -10.95 -5.64 -21.45
CA GLN A 88 -10.47 -5.01 -22.69
C GLN A 88 -9.36 -3.96 -22.47
N HIS A 89 -9.12 -3.53 -21.22
CA HIS A 89 -8.09 -2.58 -20.83
C HIS A 89 -6.92 -3.25 -20.10
N LEU A 90 -6.78 -4.58 -20.21
CA LEU A 90 -5.77 -5.38 -19.51
C LEU A 90 -5.85 -5.30 -17.98
N ARG A 91 -7.05 -5.05 -17.43
CA ARG A 91 -7.26 -5.05 -15.98
C ARG A 91 -7.68 -6.43 -15.49
N ALA A 92 -7.10 -6.87 -14.38
CA ALA A 92 -7.36 -8.17 -13.79
C ALA A 92 -8.80 -8.27 -13.27
N VAL A 93 -9.45 -9.39 -13.57
CA VAL A 93 -10.73 -9.78 -12.96
C VAL A 93 -10.46 -10.97 -12.08
N PHE A 94 -10.79 -10.87 -10.80
CA PHE A 94 -10.60 -11.94 -9.82
C PHE A 94 -11.85 -12.80 -9.67
N ASP A 95 -11.65 -14.01 -9.15
CA ASP A 95 -12.71 -14.98 -8.85
C ASP A 95 -13.69 -14.51 -7.76
N LYS A 96 -13.24 -13.62 -6.87
CA LYS A 96 -14.01 -13.06 -5.76
C LYS A 96 -13.38 -11.78 -5.22
N VAL A 97 -14.14 -11.05 -4.41
CA VAL A 97 -13.61 -10.01 -3.52
C VAL A 97 -13.00 -10.70 -2.29
N PRO A 98 -11.76 -10.37 -1.88
CA PRO A 98 -11.17 -10.95 -0.67
C PRO A 98 -11.96 -10.51 0.56
N ALA A 99 -12.15 -11.39 1.55
CA ALA A 99 -12.66 -10.96 2.85
C ALA A 99 -11.61 -10.07 3.56
N PRO A 100 -12.02 -9.09 4.38
CA PRO A 100 -11.09 -8.29 5.16
C PRO A 100 -10.34 -9.14 6.20
N PRO A 101 -9.15 -8.72 6.66
CA PRO A 101 -8.52 -9.35 7.82
C PRO A 101 -9.46 -9.35 9.04
N PRO A 102 -9.43 -10.39 9.91
CA PRO A 102 -8.59 -11.59 9.84
C PRO A 102 -9.25 -12.74 9.04
N HIS A 103 -10.34 -12.50 8.31
CA HIS A 103 -11.14 -13.56 7.68
C HIS A 103 -10.64 -13.97 6.28
N GLY A 104 -9.87 -13.12 5.62
CA GLY A 104 -9.26 -13.39 4.31
C GLY A 104 -8.01 -14.29 4.38
N THR A 105 -7.47 -14.63 3.20
CA THR A 105 -6.14 -15.27 3.12
C THR A 105 -5.07 -14.23 3.45
N PRO A 106 -4.18 -14.46 4.43
CA PRO A 106 -3.14 -13.50 4.78
C PRO A 106 -2.15 -13.34 3.62
N GLY A 107 -1.76 -12.10 3.35
CA GLY A 107 -0.69 -11.79 2.40
C GLY A 107 0.66 -11.58 3.09
N ALA A 108 1.66 -11.17 2.32
CA ALA A 108 3.02 -10.92 2.80
C ALA A 108 3.29 -9.48 3.24
N ASP A 109 2.36 -8.54 3.02
CA ASP A 109 2.56 -7.14 3.38
C ASP A 109 2.56 -6.95 4.89
N LYS A 110 3.34 -5.97 5.33
CA LYS A 110 3.46 -5.61 6.73
C LYS A 110 3.72 -4.13 6.91
N ILE A 111 3.45 -3.65 8.12
CA ILE A 111 3.75 -2.30 8.56
C ILE A 111 4.81 -2.40 9.66
N THR A 112 5.89 -1.64 9.50
CA THR A 112 7.00 -1.57 10.44
C THR A 112 7.14 -0.15 10.96
N VAL A 113 7.37 -0.01 12.27
CA VAL A 113 7.67 1.27 12.92
C VAL A 113 9.14 1.28 13.29
N LEU A 114 9.84 2.36 12.96
CA LEU A 114 11.21 2.65 13.36
C LEU A 114 11.21 3.81 14.38
N GLU A 115 11.94 3.64 15.46
CA GLU A 115 11.99 4.57 16.58
C GLU A 115 13.45 4.86 16.96
N ASP A 116 13.71 6.14 17.20
CA ASP A 116 14.94 6.69 17.75
C ASP A 116 14.64 6.97 19.21
N SER A 117 15.08 6.06 20.09
CA SER A 117 14.71 6.05 21.49
C SER A 117 15.63 6.90 22.37
N ASP A 118 16.77 7.37 21.83
CA ASP A 118 17.72 8.24 22.53
C ASP A 118 17.87 9.65 21.91
N GLY A 119 17.25 9.88 20.76
CA GLY A 119 17.19 11.19 20.09
C GLY A 119 18.47 11.55 19.35
N ASP A 120 19.31 10.57 19.01
CA ASP A 120 20.58 10.80 18.32
C ASP A 120 20.43 10.97 16.79
N GLY A 121 19.21 10.80 16.27
CA GLY A 121 18.87 10.86 14.85
C GLY A 121 18.98 9.53 14.12
N THR A 122 19.30 8.45 14.82
CA THR A 122 19.40 7.08 14.30
C THR A 122 18.28 6.22 14.88
N TYR A 123 17.58 5.48 14.03
CA TYR A 123 16.61 4.51 14.53
C TYR A 123 17.32 3.31 15.15
N ASP A 124 17.13 3.09 16.45
CA ASP A 124 17.69 1.98 17.20
C ASP A 124 16.66 0.88 17.52
N ARG A 125 15.36 1.18 17.33
CA ARG A 125 14.27 0.24 17.54
C ARG A 125 13.43 0.05 16.28
N GLN A 126 12.95 -1.18 16.12
CA GLN A 126 12.02 -1.53 15.06
C GLN A 126 10.97 -2.53 15.57
N LYS A 127 9.75 -2.40 15.05
CA LYS A 127 8.63 -3.29 15.38
C LYS A 127 7.73 -3.46 14.17
N ASP A 128 7.49 -4.71 13.76
CA ASP A 128 6.38 -5.03 12.86
C ASP A 128 5.08 -4.95 13.67
N VAL A 129 4.24 -3.96 13.37
CA VAL A 129 3.02 -3.66 14.15
C VAL A 129 1.78 -4.34 13.58
N ILE A 130 1.71 -4.49 12.25
CA ILE A 130 0.62 -5.19 11.56
C ILE A 130 1.25 -6.05 10.46
N THR A 131 0.85 -7.32 10.38
CA THR A 131 1.34 -8.29 9.41
C THR A 131 0.19 -9.04 8.75
N GLY A 132 0.47 -9.79 7.69
CA GLY A 132 -0.55 -10.60 7.02
C GLY A 132 -1.44 -9.81 6.06
N LEU A 133 -1.03 -8.61 5.67
CA LEU A 133 -1.81 -7.71 4.83
C LEU A 133 -1.67 -8.07 3.34
N ASN A 134 -2.64 -7.64 2.53
CA ASN A 134 -2.65 -7.84 1.08
C ASN A 134 -2.81 -6.53 0.33
N ILE A 135 -1.88 -6.19 -0.55
CA ILE A 135 -1.96 -4.95 -1.31
C ILE A 135 -2.10 -3.75 -0.36
N ALA A 136 -1.40 -3.73 0.78
CA ALA A 136 -1.42 -2.58 1.69
C ALA A 136 -0.66 -1.41 1.07
N THR A 137 -1.32 -0.26 0.92
CA THR A 137 -0.75 0.87 0.17
C THR A 137 -0.39 2.07 1.03
N ALA A 138 -0.99 2.20 2.21
CA ALA A 138 -0.70 3.29 3.13
C ALA A 138 -1.07 2.94 4.56
N VAL A 139 -0.41 3.61 5.50
CA VAL A 139 -0.71 3.59 6.93
C VAL A 139 -0.73 5.02 7.45
N GLN A 140 -1.65 5.34 8.36
CA GLN A 140 -1.66 6.62 9.04
C GLN A 140 -2.11 6.43 10.50
N PRO A 141 -1.20 6.58 11.48
CA PRO A 141 -1.58 6.71 12.88
C PRO A 141 -2.50 7.91 13.05
N GLY A 142 -3.50 7.80 13.92
CA GLY A 142 -4.49 8.86 14.09
C GLY A 142 -5.38 8.65 15.30
N PRO A 143 -6.47 9.43 15.40
CA PRO A 143 -7.38 9.33 16.52
C PRO A 143 -7.86 7.89 16.75
N GLY A 144 -7.58 7.37 17.95
CA GLY A 144 -8.03 6.06 18.43
C GLY A 144 -7.24 4.83 17.94
N GLY A 145 -6.30 4.99 17.00
CA GLY A 145 -5.48 3.87 16.54
C GLY A 145 -4.86 4.03 15.16
N ILE A 146 -4.73 2.92 14.43
CA ILE A 146 -3.94 2.82 13.21
C ILE A 146 -4.87 2.65 12.00
N TRP A 147 -4.80 3.58 11.06
CA TRP A 147 -5.57 3.52 9.82
C TRP A 147 -4.74 2.89 8.71
N VAL A 148 -5.27 1.88 8.04
CA VAL A 148 -4.56 1.13 7.01
C VAL A 148 -5.38 1.08 5.75
N LEU A 149 -4.82 1.60 4.65
CA LEU A 149 -5.39 1.41 3.33
C LEU A 149 -4.93 0.05 2.81
N ASN A 150 -5.86 -0.89 2.81
CA ASN A 150 -5.67 -2.27 2.38
C ASN A 150 -6.75 -2.61 1.34
N PRO A 151 -6.66 -2.07 0.10
CA PRO A 151 -7.64 -2.31 -0.96
C PRO A 151 -8.10 -3.77 -1.01
N PRO A 152 -9.42 -4.01 -1.05
CA PRO A 152 -10.49 -3.07 -1.37
C PRO A 152 -11.05 -2.29 -0.17
N TYR A 153 -10.32 -2.23 0.95
CA TYR A 153 -10.78 -1.70 2.23
C TYR A 153 -9.95 -0.53 2.77
N LEU A 154 -10.61 0.38 3.50
CA LEU A 154 -9.97 1.20 4.54
C LEU A 154 -10.25 0.54 5.88
N LEU A 155 -9.20 0.12 6.57
CA LEU A 155 -9.25 -0.57 7.85
C LEU A 155 -8.85 0.39 8.98
N PHE A 156 -9.50 0.23 10.13
CA PHE A 156 -9.10 0.87 11.38
C PHE A 156 -8.74 -0.22 12.39
N TYR A 157 -7.52 -0.17 12.90
CA TYR A 157 -7.04 -1.04 13.98
C TYR A 157 -7.08 -0.23 15.28
N PRO A 158 -7.99 -0.56 16.22
CA PRO A 158 -8.05 0.13 17.51
C PRO A 158 -6.73 -0.03 18.27
N ASP A 159 -6.20 1.07 18.79
CA ASP A 159 -5.04 1.10 19.68
C ASP A 159 -5.26 2.25 20.67
N ALA A 160 -6.08 1.96 21.69
CA ALA A 160 -6.50 2.93 22.69
C ALA A 160 -5.40 3.20 23.72
N ASN A 161 -4.47 2.27 23.87
CA ASN A 161 -3.38 2.37 24.84
C ASN A 161 -2.12 3.04 24.24
N GLY A 162 -2.01 3.14 22.91
CA GLY A 162 -0.93 3.81 22.19
C GLY A 162 0.38 3.02 22.15
N ASP A 163 0.34 1.70 22.35
CA ASP A 163 1.50 0.80 22.35
C ASP A 163 1.82 0.22 20.97
N ASP A 164 1.06 0.61 19.95
CA ASP A 164 1.19 0.18 18.56
C ASP A 164 0.94 -1.33 18.39
N VAL A 165 0.17 -1.93 19.29
CA VAL A 165 -0.42 -3.27 19.16
C VAL A 165 -1.92 -3.09 19.04
N PRO A 166 -2.55 -3.56 17.94
CA PRO A 166 -4.00 -3.49 17.84
C PRO A 166 -4.69 -4.21 19.00
N ASP A 167 -5.57 -3.50 19.71
CA ASP A 167 -6.36 -4.02 20.84
C ASP A 167 -7.42 -5.03 20.39
N ALA A 168 -7.81 -5.00 19.10
CA ALA A 168 -8.82 -5.85 18.51
C ALA A 168 -8.58 -6.10 17.02
N ALA A 169 -9.41 -6.97 16.43
CA ALA A 169 -9.49 -7.13 14.99
C ALA A 169 -9.88 -5.80 14.30
N PRO A 170 -9.44 -5.56 13.04
CA PRO A 170 -9.71 -4.31 12.37
C PRO A 170 -11.19 -4.13 12.05
N GLU A 171 -11.64 -2.88 12.13
CA GLU A 171 -12.94 -2.44 11.65
C GLU A 171 -12.85 -2.00 10.19
N VAL A 172 -13.81 -2.42 9.35
CA VAL A 172 -13.90 -1.95 7.97
C VAL A 172 -14.69 -0.64 7.95
N HIS A 173 -14.01 0.46 7.61
CA HIS A 173 -14.64 1.78 7.52
C HIS A 173 -15.11 2.11 6.11
N LEU A 174 -14.35 1.67 5.10
CA LEU A 174 -14.70 1.77 3.70
C LEU A 174 -14.48 0.43 3.02
N SER A 175 -15.34 0.12 2.06
CA SER A 175 -15.21 -1.04 1.19
C SER A 175 -15.58 -0.67 -0.24
N GLY A 176 -14.92 -1.28 -1.22
CA GLY A 176 -15.26 -1.12 -2.64
C GLY A 176 -14.23 -0.36 -3.48
N PHE A 177 -13.01 -0.17 -2.96
CA PHE A 177 -11.89 0.26 -3.81
C PHE A 177 -11.54 -0.85 -4.82
N GLY A 178 -11.22 -0.45 -6.04
CA GLY A 178 -10.82 -1.37 -7.10
C GLY A 178 -9.52 -2.11 -6.79
N LEU A 179 -9.38 -3.28 -7.41
CA LEU A 179 -8.19 -4.14 -7.37
C LEU A 179 -7.68 -4.50 -8.77
N GLU A 180 -8.32 -3.99 -9.81
CA GLU A 180 -8.18 -4.47 -11.18
C GLU A 180 -6.79 -4.19 -11.75
N ASP A 181 -6.11 -3.16 -11.22
CA ASP A 181 -4.71 -2.88 -11.48
C ASP A 181 -4.00 -2.45 -10.20
N THR A 182 -3.31 -3.39 -9.55
CA THR A 182 -2.55 -3.20 -8.31
C THR A 182 -1.39 -2.21 -8.41
N HIS A 183 -1.05 -1.76 -9.62
CA HIS A 183 -0.11 -0.66 -9.86
C HIS A 183 -0.74 0.73 -9.63
N SER A 184 -2.08 0.81 -9.57
CA SER A 184 -2.86 2.05 -9.56
C SER A 184 -4.09 1.99 -8.65
N VAL A 185 -4.10 1.09 -7.66
CA VAL A 185 -5.15 1.00 -6.64
C VAL A 185 -5.17 2.24 -5.72
N ALA A 186 -6.19 2.31 -4.86
CA ALA A 186 -6.25 3.32 -3.82
C ALA A 186 -4.96 3.33 -2.98
N SER A 187 -4.37 4.51 -2.83
CA SER A 187 -3.04 4.74 -2.27
C SER A 187 -3.02 6.06 -1.51
N ASN A 188 -1.94 6.27 -0.73
CA ASN A 188 -1.71 7.46 0.09
C ASN A 188 -2.76 7.63 1.20
N LEU A 189 -2.32 8.04 2.39
CA LEU A 189 -3.21 8.48 3.46
C LEU A 189 -2.61 9.70 4.15
N THR A 190 -3.41 10.72 4.38
CA THR A 190 -2.99 11.88 5.17
C THR A 190 -4.16 12.55 5.86
N TRP A 191 -3.93 13.04 7.08
CA TRP A 191 -4.93 13.82 7.81
C TRP A 191 -4.92 15.26 7.31
N GLY A 192 -6.10 15.77 6.93
CA GLY A 192 -6.32 17.20 6.78
C GLY A 192 -6.48 17.88 8.14
N PRO A 193 -6.18 19.19 8.22
CA PRO A 193 -6.40 19.98 9.45
C PRO A 193 -7.89 20.13 9.80
N ASP A 194 -8.78 19.74 8.89
CA ASP A 194 -10.23 19.70 9.01
C ASP A 194 -10.77 18.40 9.64
N GLY A 195 -9.89 17.47 10.01
CA GLY A 195 -10.26 16.18 10.60
C GLY A 195 -10.67 15.10 9.58
N TRP A 196 -10.55 15.39 8.29
CA TRP A 196 -10.78 14.42 7.23
C TRP A 196 -9.52 13.62 6.94
N LEU A 197 -9.68 12.33 6.65
CA LEU A 197 -8.64 11.49 6.10
C LEU A 197 -8.71 11.57 4.57
N TYR A 198 -7.64 11.97 3.92
CA TYR A 198 -7.53 12.06 2.47
C TYR A 198 -6.73 10.89 1.93
N GLY A 199 -7.13 10.40 0.76
CA GLY A 199 -6.36 9.44 -0.01
C GLY A 199 -6.55 9.65 -1.51
N ALA A 200 -5.78 8.91 -2.29
CA ALA A 200 -5.78 8.98 -3.74
C ALA A 200 -6.22 7.65 -4.36
N ASN A 201 -6.65 7.69 -5.62
CA ASN A 201 -6.88 6.52 -6.45
C ASN A 201 -6.18 6.73 -7.79
N GLY A 202 -5.57 5.68 -8.35
CA GLY A 202 -4.87 5.75 -9.63
C GLY A 202 -5.79 5.63 -10.85
N SER A 203 -5.22 5.84 -12.05
CA SER A 203 -5.97 6.02 -13.30
C SER A 203 -6.59 4.76 -13.90
N THR A 204 -6.14 3.56 -13.53
CA THR A 204 -6.54 2.30 -14.17
C THR A 204 -7.42 1.42 -13.29
N THR A 205 -7.88 1.93 -12.15
CA THR A 205 -8.83 1.24 -11.27
C THR A 205 -10.18 1.97 -11.24
N THR A 206 -11.21 1.27 -10.78
CA THR A 206 -12.51 1.89 -10.52
C THR A 206 -12.82 1.86 -9.03
N GLY A 207 -13.84 2.61 -8.62
CA GLY A 207 -14.35 2.54 -7.26
C GLY A 207 -15.86 2.46 -7.22
N ASP A 208 -16.37 1.70 -6.27
CA ASP A 208 -17.77 1.66 -5.87
C ASP A 208 -17.81 1.61 -4.33
N VAL A 209 -17.37 2.72 -3.72
CA VAL A 209 -17.08 2.74 -2.29
C VAL A 209 -18.32 3.03 -1.47
N SER A 210 -18.47 2.26 -0.39
CA SER A 210 -19.47 2.49 0.64
C SER A 210 -18.81 2.61 2.02
N SER A 211 -19.40 3.47 2.85
CA SER A 211 -19.18 3.60 4.28
C SER A 211 -20.48 3.25 5.03
N ALA A 212 -20.51 3.47 6.34
CA ALA A 212 -21.72 3.31 7.14
C ALA A 212 -22.87 4.27 6.75
N VAL A 213 -22.58 5.41 6.10
CA VAL A 213 -23.59 6.44 5.77
C VAL A 213 -23.57 6.88 4.30
N SER A 214 -22.45 6.67 3.60
CA SER A 214 -22.33 6.94 2.17
C SER A 214 -22.43 5.61 1.43
N SER A 215 -23.35 5.50 0.46
CA SER A 215 -23.57 4.27 -0.28
C SER A 215 -23.22 4.46 -1.75
N HIS A 216 -22.42 3.54 -2.29
CA HIS A 216 -22.14 3.44 -3.72
C HIS A 216 -21.63 4.74 -4.36
N VAL A 217 -20.63 5.38 -3.75
CA VAL A 217 -19.92 6.50 -4.37
C VAL A 217 -18.98 5.93 -5.43
N LYS A 218 -19.31 6.16 -6.71
CA LYS A 218 -18.63 5.54 -7.85
C LYS A 218 -17.75 6.53 -8.60
N TRP A 219 -16.63 6.04 -9.11
CA TRP A 219 -15.77 6.77 -10.03
C TRP A 219 -15.02 5.81 -10.95
N GLN A 220 -14.39 6.37 -11.98
CA GLN A 220 -13.49 5.64 -12.87
C GLN A 220 -12.19 6.44 -13.02
N GLY A 221 -11.06 5.78 -12.78
CA GLY A 221 -9.75 6.39 -12.90
C GLY A 221 -9.36 7.24 -11.69
N GLN A 222 -8.60 8.30 -11.95
CA GLN A 222 -7.92 9.04 -10.90
C GLN A 222 -8.88 9.96 -10.15
N CYS A 223 -8.77 9.92 -8.82
CA CYS A 223 -9.41 10.90 -7.94
C CYS A 223 -8.62 11.09 -6.64
N ILE A 224 -8.90 12.21 -5.96
CA ILE A 224 -8.65 12.38 -4.54
C ILE A 224 -9.97 12.18 -3.83
N TRP A 225 -9.99 11.30 -2.85
CA TRP A 225 -11.15 11.04 -2.01
C TRP A 225 -10.86 11.47 -0.57
N ARG A 226 -11.92 11.69 0.19
CA ARG A 226 -11.82 11.96 1.63
C ARG A 226 -12.88 11.23 2.42
N TYR A 227 -12.53 10.90 3.65
CA TYR A 227 -13.39 10.21 4.60
C TYR A 227 -13.31 10.86 5.97
N HIS A 228 -14.45 11.11 6.60
CA HIS A 228 -14.49 11.68 7.95
C HIS A 228 -14.82 10.59 8.99
N PRO A 229 -13.89 10.21 9.88
CA PRO A 229 -14.09 9.12 10.85
C PRO A 229 -15.28 9.30 11.80
N GLY A 230 -15.60 10.53 12.19
CA GLY A 230 -16.71 10.84 13.09
C GLY A 230 -18.09 10.70 12.43
N THR A 231 -18.34 11.47 11.36
CA THR A 231 -19.60 11.44 10.60
C THR A 231 -19.74 10.22 9.68
N LYS A 232 -18.65 9.49 9.44
CA LYS A 232 -18.54 8.35 8.51
C LYS A 232 -18.79 8.71 7.05
N VAL A 233 -18.84 9.99 6.69
CA VAL A 233 -19.09 10.44 5.31
C VAL A 233 -17.85 10.16 4.45
N PHE A 234 -18.08 9.62 3.26
CA PHE A 234 -17.10 9.45 2.19
C PHE A 234 -17.50 10.29 0.97
N GLU A 235 -16.53 10.97 0.36
CA GLU A 235 -16.74 11.80 -0.84
C GLU A 235 -15.52 11.78 -1.77
N ILE A 236 -15.77 12.03 -3.06
CA ILE A 236 -14.75 12.44 -4.01
C ILE A 236 -14.49 13.93 -3.81
N TYR A 237 -13.24 14.28 -3.48
CA TYR A 237 -12.82 15.65 -3.23
C TYR A 237 -12.36 16.35 -4.51
N ALA A 238 -11.63 15.64 -5.37
CA ALA A 238 -11.15 16.15 -6.65
C ALA A 238 -10.98 15.00 -7.66
N GLU A 239 -11.05 15.33 -8.95
CA GLU A 239 -10.89 14.38 -10.06
C GLU A 239 -9.84 14.91 -11.05
N GLY A 240 -9.18 13.98 -11.76
CA GLY A 240 -8.22 14.29 -12.82
C GLY A 240 -6.76 14.09 -12.41
N GLY A 241 -6.03 13.27 -13.17
CA GLY A 241 -4.63 12.95 -12.90
C GLY A 241 -4.20 11.63 -13.58
N GLY A 242 -3.09 11.07 -13.11
CA GLY A 242 -2.52 9.81 -13.60
C GLY A 242 -2.43 8.75 -12.49
N ASN A 243 -1.34 7.99 -12.51
CA ASN A 243 -1.03 7.09 -11.39
C ASN A 243 -0.52 7.88 -10.17
N THR A 244 -0.92 7.47 -8.98
CA THR A 244 -0.70 8.21 -7.71
C THR A 244 0.31 7.54 -6.79
N PHE A 245 1.03 6.53 -7.28
CA PHE A 245 2.18 5.92 -6.61
C PHE A 245 3.51 6.66 -6.91
N SER A 246 3.45 7.82 -7.57
CA SER A 246 4.59 8.61 -8.06
C SER A 246 4.66 9.97 -7.37
#